data_AF-A0A0G0V5K0-F1
#
_entry.id   AF-A0A0G0V5K0-F1
#
_cell.length_a   1.000
_cell.length_b   1.000
_cell.length_c   1.000
_cell.angle_alpha   90.00
_cell.angle_beta   90.00
_cell.angle_gamma   90.00
#
_symmetry.space_group_name_H-M   'P 1'
#
loop_
_entity.id
_entity.type
_entity.pdbx_description
1 polymer ?
#
loop_
_entity_poly.entity_id
_entity_poly.type
_entity_poly.pdbx_seq_one_letter_code
_entity_poly.pdbx_strand_id
1 'polypeptide(L)'
;MNTVSNTFPSVNIGMVLSLSKIKNTVTLFDHALGKMCARTNTYHVDIPFLNGSLISYTLEERFMPSGSKIYTCEILDVYHTIPTSPYSLFLFYSIVLQHVLHMAPWNVANNQLWIFLTDLYQTETVDVLKQNDIFIQKILICKLFLLLGYTPEAPFSAPDLTGLISEPLSRMVNSISAITQNKERLIEIIDAWIISCNLNWTELIHCPTMKTSVDLFMRQK
;
A
#
# COMPACT_ATOMS: atom_id res chain seq x y z
N MET A 1 25.96 -18.67 -29.85
CA MET A 1 25.35 -19.62 -28.90
C MET A 1 24.02 -19.04 -28.45
N ASN A 2 22.91 -19.63 -28.88
CA ASN A 2 21.57 -19.21 -28.48
C ASN A 2 21.26 -19.84 -27.12
N THR A 3 21.27 -19.03 -26.06
CA THR A 3 20.71 -19.42 -24.77
C THR A 3 19.19 -19.29 -24.88
N VAL A 4 18.54 -20.40 -25.22
CA VAL A 4 17.09 -20.53 -25.08
C VAL A 4 16.79 -20.62 -23.59
N SER A 5 16.38 -19.51 -22.98
CA SER A 5 15.83 -19.53 -21.61
C SER A 5 14.41 -20.08 -21.67
N ASN A 6 14.28 -21.39 -21.54
CA ASN A 6 13.01 -22.02 -21.18
C ASN A 6 12.71 -21.73 -19.71
N THR A 7 12.21 -20.54 -19.44
CA THR A 7 11.53 -20.22 -18.18
C THR A 7 10.12 -19.82 -18.58
N PHE A 8 9.16 -20.70 -18.31
CA PHE A 8 7.77 -20.24 -18.23
C PHE A 8 7.75 -19.05 -17.26
N PRO A 9 7.25 -17.88 -17.67
CA PRO A 9 7.21 -16.77 -16.75
C PRO A 9 6.34 -17.16 -15.55
N SER A 10 6.90 -17.11 -14.34
CA SER A 10 6.11 -17.31 -13.14
C SER A 10 5.02 -16.25 -13.08
N VAL A 11 3.77 -16.67 -12.87
CA VAL A 11 2.68 -15.74 -12.61
C VAL A 11 2.84 -15.23 -11.18
N ASN A 12 2.93 -13.91 -11.03
CA ASN A 12 3.06 -13.22 -9.76
C ASN A 12 1.78 -12.45 -9.45
N ILE A 13 1.61 -12.06 -8.19
CA ILE A 13 0.49 -11.23 -7.74
C ILE A 13 1.07 -9.97 -7.12
N GLY A 14 0.69 -8.81 -7.64
CA GLY A 14 1.21 -7.53 -7.21
C GLY A 14 0.12 -6.50 -7.00
N MET A 15 0.41 -5.53 -6.15
CA MET A 15 -0.42 -4.35 -5.95
C MET A 15 0.13 -3.18 -6.77
N VAL A 16 -0.74 -2.54 -7.55
CA VAL A 16 -0.38 -1.37 -8.34
C VAL A 16 -0.26 -0.15 -7.44
N LEU A 17 0.94 0.39 -7.26
CA LEU A 17 1.16 1.60 -6.46
C LEU A 17 1.03 2.87 -7.31
N SER A 18 1.47 2.82 -8.57
CA SER A 18 1.45 3.97 -9.48
C SER A 18 1.46 3.52 -10.94
N LEU A 19 0.83 4.33 -11.80
CA LEU A 19 0.74 4.12 -13.24
C LEU A 19 1.17 5.36 -14.01
N SER A 20 2.02 5.19 -15.00
CA SER A 20 2.41 6.25 -15.94
C SER A 20 2.16 5.83 -17.37
N LYS A 21 1.00 6.22 -17.91
CA LYS A 21 0.64 6.00 -19.32
C LYS A 21 1.61 6.63 -20.30
N ILE A 22 2.22 7.77 -19.96
CA ILE A 22 3.18 8.47 -20.84
C ILE A 22 4.48 7.68 -20.94
N LYS A 23 4.96 7.11 -19.82
CA LYS A 23 6.23 6.39 -19.76
C LYS A 23 6.08 4.90 -20.00
N ASN A 24 4.85 4.42 -20.15
CA ASN A 24 4.49 3.02 -20.16
C ASN A 24 5.07 2.23 -18.97
N THR A 25 5.00 2.80 -17.77
CA THR A 25 5.54 2.17 -16.55
C THR A 25 4.49 1.98 -15.48
N VAL A 26 4.56 0.84 -14.79
CA VAL A 26 3.82 0.54 -13.58
C VAL A 26 4.78 0.35 -12.42
N THR A 27 4.47 0.95 -11.29
CA THR A 27 5.13 0.65 -10.02
C THR A 27 4.27 -0.35 -9.26
N LEU A 28 4.85 -1.50 -8.93
CA LEU A 28 4.19 -2.59 -8.21
C LEU A 28 4.80 -2.75 -6.82
N PHE A 29 4.00 -3.28 -5.92
CA PHE A 29 4.46 -3.90 -4.69
C PHE A 29 4.12 -5.39 -4.75
N ASP A 30 5.11 -6.25 -4.55
CA ASP A 30 4.95 -7.70 -4.56
C ASP A 30 5.56 -8.30 -3.29
N HIS A 31 4.99 -9.40 -2.79
CA HIS A 31 5.43 -10.03 -1.54
C HIS A 31 6.90 -10.52 -1.56
N ALA A 32 7.36 -11.04 -2.70
CA ALA A 32 8.67 -11.64 -2.90
C ALA A 32 9.68 -10.63 -3.45
N LEU A 33 9.23 -9.64 -4.23
CA LEU A 33 10.10 -8.66 -4.89
C LEU A 33 10.10 -7.29 -4.21
N GLY A 34 9.12 -6.99 -3.36
CA GLY A 34 8.94 -5.69 -2.75
C GLY A 34 8.47 -4.63 -3.75
N LYS A 35 8.87 -3.37 -3.52
CA LYS A 35 8.55 -2.26 -4.43
C LYS A 35 9.44 -2.31 -5.67
N MET A 36 8.84 -2.35 -6.85
CA MET A 36 9.54 -2.42 -8.13
C MET A 36 8.86 -1.56 -9.20
N CYS A 37 9.61 -1.15 -10.21
CA CYS A 37 9.10 -0.42 -11.37
C CYS A 37 9.36 -1.25 -12.62
N ALA A 38 8.32 -1.49 -13.40
CA ALA A 38 8.38 -2.26 -14.63
C ALA A 38 7.76 -1.49 -15.79
N ARG A 39 8.30 -1.70 -16.99
CA ARG A 39 7.63 -1.28 -18.21
C ARG A 39 6.50 -2.26 -18.52
N THR A 40 5.36 -1.74 -18.93
CA THR A 40 4.23 -2.56 -19.34
C THR A 40 3.74 -2.14 -20.72
N ASN A 41 3.45 -3.14 -21.54
CA ASN A 41 2.83 -2.95 -22.85
C ASN A 41 1.30 -3.06 -22.74
N THR A 42 0.78 -3.41 -21.56
CA THR A 42 -0.61 -3.80 -21.33
C THR A 42 -1.51 -2.64 -20.95
N TYR A 43 -1.27 -1.44 -21.50
CA TYR A 43 -2.28 -0.35 -21.47
C TYR A 43 -3.44 -0.60 -22.41
N HIS A 44 -3.51 -1.79 -23.01
CA HIS A 44 -4.60 -2.21 -23.85
C HIS A 44 -5.92 -2.01 -23.10
N VAL A 45 -6.84 -1.38 -23.82
CA VAL A 45 -8.11 -0.79 -23.37
C VAL A 45 -9.02 -1.79 -22.63
N ASP A 46 -8.67 -3.09 -22.67
CA ASP A 46 -9.50 -4.20 -22.26
C ASP A 46 -9.42 -4.56 -20.76
N ILE A 47 -8.34 -4.17 -20.06
CA ILE A 47 -8.20 -4.43 -18.61
C ILE A 47 -8.11 -3.09 -17.87
N PRO A 48 -9.23 -2.52 -17.40
CA PRO A 48 -9.21 -1.29 -16.63
C PRO A 48 -8.72 -1.57 -15.20
N PHE A 49 -7.62 -0.92 -14.81
CA PHE A 49 -7.14 -0.94 -13.44
C PHE A 49 -6.62 0.42 -12.99
N LEU A 50 -6.60 0.62 -11.69
CA LEU A 50 -6.25 1.86 -10.98
C LEU A 50 -5.10 1.60 -9.99
N ASN A 51 -4.54 2.68 -9.44
CA ASN A 51 -3.72 2.57 -8.24
C ASN A 51 -4.51 1.87 -7.13
N GLY A 52 -3.86 0.93 -6.46
CA GLY A 52 -4.46 0.00 -5.50
C GLY A 52 -5.02 -1.27 -6.11
N SER A 53 -5.00 -1.46 -7.42
CA SER A 53 -5.50 -2.73 -7.98
C SER A 53 -4.55 -3.89 -7.65
N LEU A 54 -5.10 -5.01 -7.21
CA LEU A 54 -4.40 -6.29 -7.15
C LEU A 54 -4.46 -6.95 -8.52
N ILE A 55 -3.31 -7.26 -9.09
CA ILE A 55 -3.17 -7.79 -10.45
C ILE A 55 -2.37 -9.08 -10.45
N SER A 56 -2.67 -9.98 -11.39
CA SER A 56 -1.70 -11.00 -11.82
C SER A 56 -0.86 -10.48 -12.95
N TYR A 57 0.43 -10.82 -12.92
CA TYR A 57 1.36 -10.40 -13.95
C TYR A 57 2.49 -11.42 -14.15
N THR A 58 3.02 -11.47 -15.37
CA THR A 58 4.32 -12.09 -15.63
C THR A 58 5.41 -11.03 -15.55
N LEU A 59 6.61 -11.45 -15.13
CA LEU A 59 7.76 -10.57 -15.04
C LEU A 59 8.92 -11.15 -15.87
N GLU A 60 9.49 -10.31 -16.72
CA GLU A 60 10.73 -10.60 -17.41
C GLU A 60 11.80 -9.60 -16.93
N GLU A 61 12.93 -10.13 -16.48
CA GLU A 61 14.10 -9.35 -16.09
C GLU A 61 15.10 -9.33 -17.25
N ARG A 62 15.54 -8.14 -17.64
CA ARG A 62 16.59 -7.95 -18.64
C ARG A 62 17.73 -7.12 -18.09
N PHE A 63 18.95 -7.60 -18.31
CA PHE A 63 20.17 -6.85 -18.03
C PHE A 63 20.54 -6.01 -19.25
N MET A 64 20.70 -4.71 -19.04
CA MET A 64 21.21 -3.80 -20.06
C MET A 64 22.74 -3.95 -20.18
N PRO A 65 23.33 -3.58 -21.33
CA PRO A 65 24.79 -3.53 -21.49
C PRO A 65 25.51 -2.64 -20.45
N SER A 66 24.80 -1.66 -19.89
CA SER A 66 25.25 -0.82 -18.77
C SER A 66 25.31 -1.52 -17.41
N GLY A 67 24.84 -2.77 -17.32
CA GLY A 67 24.69 -3.51 -16.06
C GLY A 67 23.41 -3.18 -15.29
N SER A 68 22.60 -2.22 -15.73
CA SER A 68 21.33 -1.90 -15.07
C SER A 68 20.26 -2.96 -15.37
N LYS A 69 19.48 -3.33 -14.36
CA LYS A 69 18.31 -4.20 -14.50
C LYS A 69 17.11 -3.40 -15.00
N ILE A 70 16.42 -3.93 -16.00
CA ILE A 70 15.11 -3.45 -16.46
C ILE A 70 14.11 -4.58 -16.28
N TYR A 71 12.96 -4.24 -15.72
CA TYR A 71 11.84 -5.15 -15.63
C TYR A 71 10.78 -4.79 -16.68
N THR A 72 10.27 -5.81 -17.36
CA THR A 72 9.09 -5.72 -18.21
C THR A 72 8.03 -6.64 -17.64
N CYS A 73 6.81 -6.13 -17.48
CA CYS A 73 5.69 -6.92 -16.98
C CYS A 73 4.51 -6.90 -17.96
N GLU A 74 3.89 -8.07 -18.11
CA GLU A 74 2.62 -8.23 -18.81
C GLU A 74 1.53 -8.49 -17.77
N ILE A 75 0.50 -7.65 -17.78
CA ILE A 75 -0.63 -7.76 -16.86
C ILE A 75 -1.60 -8.77 -17.44
N LEU A 76 -1.93 -9.80 -16.66
CA LEU A 76 -2.80 -10.88 -17.10
C LEU A 76 -4.26 -10.65 -16.71
N ASP A 77 -4.48 -10.17 -15.48
CA ASP A 77 -5.83 -10.01 -14.90
C ASP A 77 -5.81 -9.09 -13.67
N VAL A 78 -6.99 -8.64 -13.24
CA VAL A 78 -7.24 -7.80 -12.07
C VAL A 78 -8.17 -8.54 -11.10
N TYR A 79 -7.68 -8.83 -9.90
CA TYR A 79 -8.44 -9.55 -8.87
C TYR A 79 -9.32 -8.65 -8.02
N HIS A 80 -8.78 -7.49 -7.63
CA HIS A 80 -9.45 -6.55 -6.75
C HIS A 80 -9.06 -5.12 -7.10
N THR A 81 -10.02 -4.21 -6.95
CA THR A 81 -9.78 -2.77 -7.00
C THR A 81 -10.14 -2.18 -5.64
N ILE A 82 -9.45 -1.10 -5.26
CA ILE A 82 -9.81 -0.38 -4.04
C ILE A 82 -11.27 0.10 -4.09
N PRO A 83 -11.97 0.15 -2.94
CA PRO A 83 -13.32 0.69 -2.88
C PRO A 83 -13.34 2.15 -3.35
N THR A 84 -14.24 2.47 -4.29
CA THR A 84 -14.46 3.85 -4.75
C THR A 84 -15.53 4.60 -3.94
N SER A 85 -16.22 3.88 -3.05
CA SER A 85 -17.26 4.42 -2.16
C SER A 85 -17.23 3.70 -0.81
N PRO A 86 -17.44 4.41 0.32
CA PRO A 86 -17.55 5.86 0.42
C PRO A 86 -16.24 6.59 0.11
N TYR A 87 -16.30 7.88 -0.24
CA TYR A 87 -15.11 8.67 -0.61
C TYR A 87 -14.04 8.71 0.49
N SER A 88 -14.45 8.71 1.76
CA SER A 88 -13.54 8.63 2.91
C SER A 88 -12.69 7.35 2.89
N LEU A 89 -13.28 6.22 2.51
CA LEU A 89 -12.59 4.95 2.38
C LEU A 89 -11.58 4.99 1.22
N PHE A 90 -12.00 5.51 0.07
CA PHE A 90 -11.12 5.71 -1.08
C PHE A 90 -9.91 6.59 -0.74
N LEU A 91 -10.14 7.69 0.01
CA LEU A 91 -9.09 8.60 0.45
C LEU A 91 -8.10 7.90 1.40
N PHE A 92 -8.59 7.13 2.36
CA PHE A 92 -7.75 6.36 3.28
C PHE A 92 -6.83 5.38 2.53
N TYR A 93 -7.37 4.60 1.59
CA TYR A 93 -6.56 3.70 0.75
C TYR A 93 -5.52 4.46 -0.07
N SER A 94 -5.92 5.61 -0.64
CA SER A 94 -5.00 6.46 -1.40
C SER A 94 -3.83 6.93 -0.54
N ILE A 95 -4.08 7.33 0.71
CA ILE A 95 -3.04 7.71 1.68
C ILE A 95 -2.09 6.54 1.92
N VAL A 96 -2.61 5.34 2.23
CA VAL A 96 -1.78 4.15 2.47
C VAL A 96 -0.88 3.85 1.27
N LEU A 97 -1.44 3.83 0.07
CA LEU A 97 -0.71 3.53 -1.17
C LEU A 97 0.40 4.55 -1.46
N GLN A 98 0.14 5.84 -1.21
CA GLN A 98 1.15 6.89 -1.39
C GLN A 98 2.33 6.71 -0.43
N HIS A 99 2.08 6.34 0.82
CA HIS A 99 3.17 6.09 1.77
C HIS A 99 4.01 4.89 1.35
N VAL A 100 3.38 3.78 0.94
CA VAL A 100 4.11 2.62 0.39
C VAL A 100 4.93 3.01 -0.84
N LEU A 101 4.34 3.76 -1.76
CA LEU A 101 5.01 4.21 -2.99
C LEU A 101 6.28 5.02 -2.69
N HIS A 102 6.26 5.91 -1.71
CA HIS A 102 7.39 6.79 -1.42
C HIS A 102 8.39 6.15 -0.47
N MET A 103 7.93 5.39 0.52
CA MET A 103 8.74 4.98 1.67
C MET A 103 9.22 3.53 1.59
N ALA A 104 8.50 2.62 0.92
CA ALA A 104 8.94 1.23 0.87
C ALA A 104 10.27 1.10 0.11
N PRO A 105 11.23 0.29 0.58
CA PRO A 105 12.50 0.09 -0.11
C PRO A 105 12.31 -0.57 -1.49
N TRP A 106 13.14 -0.17 -2.45
CA TRP A 106 13.14 -0.76 -3.80
C TRP A 106 13.77 -2.16 -3.78
N ASN A 107 13.11 -3.12 -4.41
CA ASN A 107 13.57 -4.51 -4.59
C ASN A 107 13.88 -5.25 -3.28
N VAL A 108 13.18 -4.92 -2.18
CA VAL A 108 13.34 -5.58 -0.88
C VAL A 108 12.00 -6.20 -0.49
N ALA A 109 11.97 -7.53 -0.40
CA ALA A 109 10.81 -8.27 0.05
C ALA A 109 10.37 -7.81 1.44
N ASN A 110 9.08 -7.54 1.61
CA ASN A 110 8.49 -7.22 2.90
C ASN A 110 7.12 -7.90 3.01
N ASN A 111 7.15 -9.17 3.40
CA ASN A 111 5.96 -10.01 3.49
C ASN A 111 4.95 -9.50 4.54
N GLN A 112 5.42 -8.86 5.62
CA GLN A 112 4.55 -8.30 6.64
C GLN A 112 3.77 -7.10 6.11
N LEU A 113 4.44 -6.22 5.35
CA LEU A 113 3.77 -5.12 4.64
C LEU A 113 2.81 -5.65 3.58
N TRP A 114 3.19 -6.71 2.84
CA TRP A 114 2.29 -7.35 1.88
C TRP A 114 1.00 -7.86 2.52
N ILE A 115 1.11 -8.65 3.61
CA ILE A 115 -0.03 -9.16 4.35
C ILE A 115 -0.92 -8.02 4.84
N PHE A 116 -0.34 -6.99 5.44
CA PHE A 116 -1.07 -5.81 5.88
C PHE A 116 -1.85 -5.15 4.73
N LEU A 117 -1.21 -4.95 3.58
CA LEU A 117 -1.83 -4.31 2.42
C LEU A 117 -2.96 -5.16 1.83
N THR A 118 -2.81 -6.49 1.78
CA THR A 118 -3.86 -7.39 1.30
C THR A 118 -5.02 -7.53 2.30
N ASP A 119 -4.73 -7.49 3.60
CA ASP A 119 -5.76 -7.57 4.65
C ASP A 119 -6.71 -6.37 4.61
N LEU A 120 -6.27 -5.21 4.10
CA LEU A 120 -7.14 -4.05 3.91
C LEU A 120 -8.35 -4.39 3.03
N TYR A 121 -8.19 -5.26 2.02
CA TYR A 121 -9.24 -5.65 1.07
C TYR A 121 -10.22 -6.68 1.64
N GLN A 122 -9.95 -7.25 2.82
CA GLN A 122 -10.86 -8.22 3.45
C GLN A 122 -12.17 -7.52 3.84
N THR A 123 -13.29 -8.19 3.63
CA THR A 123 -14.64 -7.66 3.87
C THR A 123 -14.79 -7.09 5.27
N GLU A 124 -14.32 -7.82 6.29
CA GLU A 124 -14.38 -7.41 7.69
C GLU A 124 -13.64 -6.07 7.94
N THR A 125 -12.45 -5.91 7.36
CA THR A 125 -11.65 -4.68 7.46
C THR A 125 -12.34 -3.53 6.74
N VAL A 126 -12.83 -3.78 5.53
CA VAL A 126 -13.56 -2.79 4.72
C VAL A 126 -14.80 -2.28 5.47
N ASP A 127 -15.57 -3.16 6.09
CA ASP A 127 -16.81 -2.80 6.78
C ASP A 127 -16.56 -1.95 8.02
N VAL A 128 -15.46 -2.18 8.73
CA VAL A 128 -15.04 -1.30 9.83
C VAL A 128 -14.55 0.04 9.31
N LEU A 129 -13.77 0.07 8.24
CA LEU A 129 -13.29 1.33 7.66
C LEU A 129 -14.42 2.17 7.03
N LYS A 130 -15.49 1.55 6.53
CA LYS A 130 -16.69 2.25 6.03
C LYS A 130 -17.39 3.08 7.11
N GLN A 131 -17.26 2.68 8.39
CA GLN A 131 -17.81 3.45 9.52
C GLN A 131 -17.05 4.77 9.76
N ASN A 132 -15.94 4.98 9.03
CA ASN A 132 -15.11 6.19 9.07
C ASN A 132 -14.61 6.54 10.48
N ASP A 133 -14.28 5.53 11.29
CA ASP A 133 -13.68 5.78 12.60
C ASP A 133 -12.23 6.25 12.41
N ILE A 134 -12.02 7.56 12.55
CA ILE A 134 -10.72 8.21 12.45
C ILE A 134 -9.70 7.52 13.35
N PHE A 135 -10.09 7.06 14.54
CA PHE A 135 -9.19 6.38 15.47
C PHE A 135 -8.58 5.11 14.87
N ILE A 136 -9.40 4.30 14.19
CA ILE A 136 -8.96 3.06 13.54
C ILE A 136 -7.99 3.38 12.40
N GLN A 137 -8.32 4.39 11.58
CA GLN A 137 -7.45 4.84 10.50
C GLN A 137 -6.08 5.29 11.05
N LYS A 138 -6.05 6.01 12.19
CA LYS A 138 -4.80 6.42 12.83
C LYS A 138 -3.94 5.22 13.25
N ILE A 139 -4.54 4.22 13.89
CA ILE A 139 -3.84 2.99 14.29
C ILE A 139 -3.25 2.26 13.07
N LEU A 140 -4.01 2.16 11.98
CA LEU A 140 -3.56 1.50 10.76
C LEU A 140 -2.40 2.22 10.09
N ILE A 141 -2.40 3.56 10.11
CA ILE A 141 -1.27 4.35 9.63
C ILE A 141 -0.04 4.16 10.52
N CYS A 142 -0.19 4.10 11.85
CA CYS A 142 0.92 3.77 12.74
C CYS A 142 1.52 2.40 12.43
N LYS A 143 0.65 1.39 12.23
CA LYS A 143 1.07 0.05 11.82
C LYS A 143 1.82 0.07 10.50
N LEU A 144 1.31 0.78 9.50
CA LEU A 144 1.96 0.96 8.21
C LEU A 144 3.37 1.54 8.38
N PHE A 145 3.53 2.59 9.19
CA PHE A 145 4.84 3.21 9.42
C PHE A 145 5.84 2.30 10.13
N LEU A 146 5.40 1.53 11.12
CA LEU A 146 6.25 0.51 11.74
C LEU A 146 6.68 -0.56 10.73
N LEU A 147 5.78 -1.00 9.85
CA LEU A 147 6.10 -1.95 8.77
C LEU A 147 7.03 -1.37 7.70
N LEU A 148 7.05 -0.05 7.56
CA LEU A 148 7.98 0.69 6.69
C LEU A 148 9.31 1.03 7.39
N GLY A 149 9.48 0.63 8.66
CA GLY A 149 10.72 0.82 9.42
C GLY A 149 10.83 2.16 10.16
N TYR A 150 9.74 2.93 10.25
CA TYR A 150 9.70 4.15 11.05
C TYR A 150 9.47 3.77 12.51
N THR A 151 10.51 3.98 13.32
CA THR A 151 10.45 3.85 14.77
C THR A 151 10.47 5.23 15.42
N PRO A 152 9.74 5.44 16.52
CA PRO A 152 9.77 6.70 17.26
C PRO A 152 11.18 6.94 17.83
N GLU A 153 11.63 8.19 17.86
CA GLU A 153 12.98 8.57 18.34
C GLU A 153 13.13 8.45 19.86
N ALA A 154 12.03 8.51 20.61
CA ALA A 154 12.02 8.30 22.06
C ALA A 154 11.49 6.91 22.41
N PRO A 155 11.91 6.29 23.55
CA PRO A 155 11.34 5.04 24.02
C PRO A 155 9.84 5.23 24.25
N PHE A 156 9.06 4.77 23.28
CA PHE A 156 7.63 4.86 23.32
C PHE A 156 7.11 3.85 24.34
N SER A 157 6.76 4.33 25.53
CA SER A 157 6.26 3.54 26.64
C SER A 157 4.75 3.35 26.56
N ALA A 158 4.26 2.74 25.48
CA ALA A 158 2.88 2.29 25.39
C ALA A 158 2.83 0.80 25.02
N PRO A 159 3.08 -0.11 25.99
CA PRO A 159 3.07 -1.56 25.79
C PRO A 159 1.77 -2.04 25.13
N ASP A 160 0.64 -1.42 25.50
CA ASP A 160 -0.68 -1.71 24.96
C ASP A 160 -0.79 -1.38 23.46
N LEU A 161 -0.13 -0.31 23.00
CA LEU A 161 -0.12 0.09 21.59
C LEU A 161 0.82 -0.80 20.78
N THR A 162 1.99 -1.15 21.33
CA THR A 162 2.94 -2.05 20.67
C THR A 162 2.33 -3.44 20.47
N GLY A 163 1.63 -3.96 21.48
CA GLY A 163 0.86 -5.20 21.38
C GLY A 163 -0.20 -5.09 20.29
N LEU A 164 -1.05 -4.07 20.35
CA LEU A 164 -2.12 -3.84 19.37
C LEU A 164 -1.60 -3.75 17.93
N ILE A 165 -0.52 -3.00 17.70
CA ILE A 165 0.03 -2.81 16.35
C ILE A 165 0.71 -4.08 15.82
N SER A 166 1.25 -4.91 16.71
CA SER A 166 1.88 -6.18 16.35
C SER A 166 0.87 -7.29 16.00
N GLU A 167 -0.41 -7.14 16.33
CA GLU A 167 -1.43 -8.15 16.04
C GLU A 167 -1.77 -8.22 14.54
N PRO A 168 -2.17 -9.40 14.00
CA PRO A 168 -2.78 -9.50 12.68
C PRO A 168 -3.97 -8.53 12.54
N LEU A 169 -4.18 -7.98 11.34
CA LEU A 169 -5.18 -6.92 11.13
C LEU A 169 -6.59 -7.35 11.54
N SER A 170 -6.99 -8.58 11.22
CA SER A 170 -8.28 -9.17 11.60
C SER A 170 -8.49 -9.23 13.11
N ARG A 171 -7.44 -9.46 13.91
CA ARG A 171 -7.52 -9.43 15.37
C ARG A 171 -7.53 -8.00 15.90
N MET A 172 -6.70 -7.14 15.34
CA MET A 172 -6.61 -5.74 15.74
C MET A 172 -7.96 -5.02 15.57
N VAL A 173 -8.68 -5.26 14.48
CA VAL A 173 -10.02 -4.70 14.25
C VAL A 173 -11.00 -5.10 15.37
N ASN A 174 -10.98 -6.37 15.79
CA ASN A 174 -11.80 -6.86 16.89
C ASN A 174 -11.34 -6.29 18.25
N SER A 175 -10.04 -6.24 18.50
CA SER A 175 -9.43 -5.66 19.71
C SER A 175 -9.79 -4.17 19.85
N ILE A 176 -9.79 -3.40 18.75
CA ILE A 176 -10.14 -1.96 18.77
C ILE A 176 -11.61 -1.75 19.16
N SER A 177 -12.53 -2.61 18.68
CA SER A 177 -13.95 -2.52 19.06
C SER A 177 -14.17 -2.65 20.57
N ALA A 178 -13.30 -3.39 21.27
CA ALA A 178 -13.33 -3.59 22.71
C ALA A 178 -12.67 -2.44 23.52
N ILE A 179 -11.85 -1.59 22.89
CA ILE A 179 -11.01 -0.56 23.53
C ILE A 179 -11.75 0.80 23.69
N THR A 180 -13.06 0.86 23.46
CA THR A 180 -13.88 2.08 23.50
C THR A 180 -13.75 2.92 24.78
N GLN A 181 -13.38 2.34 25.93
CA GLN A 181 -13.24 3.05 27.20
C GLN A 181 -11.94 3.89 27.35
N ASN A 182 -10.91 3.67 26.52
CA ASN A 182 -9.62 4.40 26.60
C ASN A 182 -9.27 5.15 25.30
N LYS A 183 -10.27 5.38 24.43
CA LYS A 183 -10.10 5.91 23.08
C LYS A 183 -9.33 7.24 23.04
N GLU A 184 -9.67 8.19 23.90
CA GLU A 184 -9.03 9.53 23.91
C GLU A 184 -7.54 9.47 24.26
N ARG A 185 -7.18 8.73 25.32
CA ARG A 185 -5.79 8.56 25.72
C ARG A 185 -4.94 7.86 24.67
N LEU A 186 -5.53 6.92 23.93
CA LEU A 186 -4.85 6.23 22.83
C LEU A 186 -4.67 7.15 21.62
N ILE A 187 -5.62 8.04 21.34
CA ILE A 187 -5.47 9.08 20.29
C ILE A 187 -4.28 9.99 20.63
N GLU A 188 -4.18 10.46 21.87
CA GLU A 188 -3.07 11.32 22.32
C GLU A 188 -1.71 10.62 22.16
N ILE A 189 -1.65 9.34 22.54
CA ILE A 189 -0.45 8.50 22.41
C ILE A 189 -0.06 8.33 20.95
N ILE A 190 -1.02 8.10 20.05
CA ILE A 190 -0.78 8.00 18.60
C ILE A 190 -0.33 9.34 18.02
N ASP A 191 -0.97 10.44 18.40
CA ASP A 191 -0.60 11.76 17.89
C ASP A 191 0.81 12.16 18.34
N ALA A 192 1.18 11.88 19.60
CA ALA A 192 2.54 12.04 20.10
C ALA A 192 3.54 11.17 19.33
N TRP A 193 3.17 9.93 18.99
CA TRP A 193 4.02 9.02 18.19
C TRP A 193 4.29 9.59 16.80
N ILE A 194 3.26 10.06 16.10
CA ILE A 194 3.37 10.63 14.76
C ILE A 194 4.24 11.88 14.76
N ILE A 195 4.05 12.77 15.75
CA ILE A 195 4.92 13.93 15.96
C ILE A 195 6.37 13.49 16.20
N SER A 196 6.59 12.45 17.00
CA SER A 196 7.94 11.94 17.29
C SER A 196 8.63 11.30 16.08
N CYS A 197 7.87 10.90 15.06
CA CYS A 197 8.39 10.47 13.77
C CYS A 197 8.65 11.66 12.81
N ASN A 198 8.53 12.91 13.27
CA ASN A 198 8.58 14.14 12.48
C ASN A 198 7.54 14.17 11.34
N LEU A 199 6.36 13.58 11.57
CA LEU A 199 5.26 13.56 10.61
C LEU A 199 4.15 14.53 11.05
N ASN A 200 3.55 15.23 10.09
CA ASN A 200 2.38 16.08 10.32
C ASN A 200 1.15 15.50 9.60
N TRP A 201 0.03 15.31 10.31
CA TRP A 201 -1.24 14.84 9.73
C TRP A 201 -1.68 15.61 8.50
N THR A 202 -1.43 16.92 8.48
CA THR A 202 -1.77 17.79 7.36
C THR A 202 -0.92 17.47 6.13
N GLU A 203 0.35 17.09 6.30
CA GLU A 203 1.25 16.67 5.22
C GLU A 203 0.96 15.23 4.76
N LEU A 204 0.58 14.36 5.70
CA LEU A 204 0.10 13.00 5.44
C LEU A 204 -1.18 12.98 4.57
N ILE A 205 -2.02 14.01 4.70
CA ILE A 205 -3.29 14.20 3.97
C ILE A 205 -3.13 15.17 2.77
N HIS A 206 -2.02 15.91 2.67
CA HIS A 206 -1.75 16.84 1.56
C HIS A 206 -0.48 16.48 0.81
N CYS A 207 -0.34 15.21 0.43
CA CYS A 207 0.64 14.83 -0.58
C CYS A 207 0.21 15.44 -1.94
N PRO A 208 1.05 16.23 -2.65
CA PRO A 208 0.70 16.88 -3.91
C PRO A 208 0.16 15.94 -5.01
N THR A 209 0.51 14.65 -4.93
CA THR A 209 0.03 13.57 -5.81
C THR A 209 -1.41 13.12 -5.51
N MET A 210 -1.97 13.41 -4.33
CA MET A 210 -3.40 13.16 -4.07
C MET A 210 -4.29 14.00 -4.97
N LYS A 211 -3.84 15.19 -5.39
CA LYS A 211 -4.55 15.99 -6.38
C LYS A 211 -4.76 15.19 -7.67
N THR A 212 -3.77 14.44 -8.15
CA THR A 212 -3.87 13.66 -9.39
C THR A 212 -4.80 12.45 -9.27
N SER A 213 -4.78 11.73 -8.14
CA SER A 213 -5.69 10.60 -7.90
C SER A 213 -7.15 11.06 -7.70
N VAL A 214 -7.36 12.19 -7.00
CA VAL A 214 -8.66 12.82 -6.83
C VAL A 214 -9.18 13.41 -8.15
N ASP A 215 -8.31 14.07 -8.93
CA ASP A 215 -8.65 14.62 -10.24
C ASP A 215 -9.03 13.51 -11.25
N LEU A 216 -8.35 12.36 -11.21
CA LEU A 216 -8.68 11.19 -12.03
C LEU A 216 -10.04 10.59 -11.65
N PHE A 217 -10.35 10.51 -10.36
CA PHE A 217 -11.64 10.03 -9.86
C PHE A 217 -12.78 10.99 -10.22
N MET A 218 -12.59 12.30 -10.05
CA MET A 218 -13.59 13.32 -10.39
C MET A 218 -13.89 13.41 -11.89
N ARG A 219 -12.99 12.91 -12.75
CA ARG A 219 -13.19 12.82 -14.21
C ARG A 219 -13.90 11.54 -14.67
N GLN A 220 -14.12 10.57 -13.78
CA GLN A 220 -14.84 9.32 -14.07
C GLN A 220 -16.33 9.36 -13.65
N LYS A 221 -16.80 10.50 -13.10
CA LYS A 221 -18.21 10.83 -12.96
C LYS A 221 -18.69 11.67 -14.14
#